data_AF-A0A3C1ZAQ0-F1
#
_entry.id   AF-A0A3C1ZAQ0-F1
#
_cell.length_a   1.000
_cell.length_b   1.000
_cell.length_c   1.000
_cell.angle_alpha   90.00
_cell.angle_beta   90.00
_cell.angle_gamma   90.00
#
_symmetry.space_group_name_H-M   'P 1'
#
loop_
_entity.id
_entity.type
_entity.pdbx_description
1 polymer ?
#
loop_
_entity_poly.entity_id
_entity_poly.type
_entity_poly.pdbx_seq_one_letter_code
_entity_poly.pdbx_strand_id
1 'polypeptide(L)'
;MPPYKKFLFLNIFFNLLAAFLTLFSFALIIPILEMLFGLNTQTYEFMPWTASKLDAVAVNNFYYYVQCIIERYGSSAALASIALALVVMTALKTGSAYMSAFFMIPIRTGIVRDIRNQIYSKIVSLPIAFFSNERKGDVMARMSGDVTEVENSVMSSLDMMFKNPIMIIVCLTMMIVLSWQLTLFVLILLPVAGAIMGGVGKRLKRVSLAGQNQWGVL
;
A
#
# COMPACT_ATOMS: atom_id res chain seq x y z
N MET A 1 17.84 -0.25 19.94
CA MET A 1 16.60 -0.77 19.31
C MET A 1 16.04 -2.00 20.07
N PRO A 2 15.42 -1.81 21.25
CA PRO A 2 14.33 -2.72 21.67
C PRO A 2 13.17 -1.92 22.34
N PRO A 3 11.87 -2.36 22.33
CA PRO A 3 11.31 -3.72 22.29
C PRO A 3 10.33 -3.99 21.13
N TYR A 4 10.42 -3.24 20.03
CA TYR A 4 9.40 -3.27 18.96
C TYR A 4 9.61 -4.33 17.86
N LYS A 5 10.63 -5.19 17.96
CA LYS A 5 10.97 -6.17 16.90
C LYS A 5 9.81 -7.11 16.55
N LYS A 6 9.06 -7.56 17.56
CA LYS A 6 7.88 -8.41 17.35
C LYS A 6 6.79 -7.67 16.58
N PHE A 7 6.48 -6.44 16.99
CA PHE A 7 5.50 -5.59 16.32
C PHE A 7 5.89 -5.27 14.88
N LEU A 8 7.18 -5.04 14.64
CA LEU A 8 7.72 -4.81 13.30
C LEU A 8 7.57 -6.05 12.41
N PHE A 9 7.92 -7.23 12.93
CA PHE A 9 7.76 -8.48 12.20
C PHE A 9 6.29 -8.75 11.86
N LEU A 10 5.37 -8.57 12.83
CA LEU A 10 3.94 -8.74 12.58
C LEU A 10 3.43 -7.72 11.56
N ASN A 11 3.82 -6.45 11.65
CA ASN A 11 3.46 -5.44 10.66
C ASN A 11 3.89 -5.84 9.24
N ILE A 12 5.14 -6.28 9.07
CA ILE A 12 5.67 -6.74 7.77
C ILE A 12 4.88 -7.95 7.27
N PHE A 13 4.63 -8.94 8.14
CA PHE A 13 3.87 -10.14 7.80
C PHE A 13 2.45 -9.80 7.32
N PHE A 14 1.72 -8.96 8.06
CA PHE A 14 0.36 -8.56 7.69
C PHE A 14 0.33 -7.67 6.44
N ASN A 15 1.34 -6.82 6.22
CA ASN A 15 1.48 -6.08 4.96
C ASN A 15 1.70 -7.02 3.77
N LEU A 16 2.56 -8.03 3.93
CA LEU A 16 2.83 -9.01 2.88
C LEU A 16 1.56 -9.82 2.57
N LEU A 17 0.86 -10.28 3.59
CA LEU A 17 -0.42 -10.98 3.45
C LEU A 17 -1.47 -10.09 2.76
N ALA A 18 -1.60 -8.82 3.17
CA ALA A 18 -2.53 -7.89 2.53
C ALA A 18 -2.18 -7.62 1.06
N ALA A 19 -0.89 -7.49 0.73
CA ALA A 19 -0.44 -7.32 -0.65
C ALA A 19 -0.75 -8.57 -1.50
N PHE A 20 -0.51 -9.76 -0.97
CA PHE A 20 -0.86 -11.02 -1.63
C PHE A 20 -2.37 -11.14 -1.86
N LEU A 21 -3.19 -10.91 -0.83
CA LEU A 21 -4.66 -10.93 -0.93
C LEU A 21 -5.20 -9.86 -1.91
N THR A 22 -4.49 -8.74 -2.06
CA THR A 22 -4.82 -7.72 -3.06
C THR A 22 -4.74 -8.27 -4.47
N LEU A 23 -3.69 -9.03 -4.80
CA LEU A 23 -3.51 -9.62 -6.12
C LEU A 23 -4.59 -10.67 -6.41
N PHE A 24 -4.90 -11.52 -5.44
CA PHE A 24 -5.98 -12.52 -5.57
C PHE A 24 -7.35 -11.86 -5.75
N SER A 25 -7.64 -10.80 -5.01
CA SER A 25 -8.88 -10.02 -5.16
C SER A 25 -9.04 -9.44 -6.58
N PHE A 26 -7.95 -8.95 -7.19
CA PHE A 26 -7.98 -8.50 -8.58
C PHE A 26 -8.13 -9.65 -9.58
N ALA A 27 -7.43 -10.77 -9.37
CA ALA A 27 -7.52 -11.93 -10.25
C ALA A 27 -8.96 -12.47 -10.35
N LEU A 28 -9.72 -12.44 -9.25
CA LEU A 28 -11.12 -12.85 -9.21
C LEU A 28 -12.09 -11.93 -9.97
N ILE A 29 -11.67 -10.73 -10.38
CA ILE A 29 -12.51 -9.84 -11.19
C ILE A 29 -12.63 -10.36 -12.62
N ILE A 30 -11.56 -10.95 -13.17
CA ILE A 30 -11.52 -11.48 -14.54
C ILE A 30 -12.65 -12.50 -14.79
N PRO A 31 -12.79 -13.59 -14.01
CA PRO A 31 -13.85 -14.57 -14.23
C PRO A 31 -15.25 -13.97 -14.03
N ILE A 32 -15.42 -13.00 -13.14
CA ILE A 32 -16.70 -12.29 -12.97
C ILE A 32 -17.07 -11.53 -14.24
N LEU A 33 -16.12 -10.78 -14.82
CA LEU A 33 -16.34 -10.02 -16.05
C LEU A 33 -16.60 -10.95 -17.23
N GLU A 34 -15.80 -12.00 -17.40
CA GLU A 34 -15.99 -12.99 -18.46
C GLU A 34 -17.36 -13.66 -18.39
N MET A 35 -17.80 -13.99 -17.18
CA MET A 35 -19.09 -14.62 -16.93
C MET A 35 -20.25 -13.65 -17.14
N LEU A 36 -20.10 -12.39 -16.72
CA LEU A 36 -21.12 -11.35 -16.87
C LEU A 36 -21.33 -10.95 -18.33
N PHE A 37 -20.26 -10.93 -19.13
CA PHE A 37 -20.30 -10.59 -20.55
C PHE A 37 -20.40 -11.81 -21.48
N GLY A 38 -20.41 -13.03 -20.94
CA GLY A 38 -20.48 -14.25 -21.74
C GLY A 38 -19.29 -14.45 -22.68
N LEU A 39 -18.10 -13.97 -22.31
CA LEU A 39 -16.91 -13.95 -23.16
C LEU A 39 -16.18 -15.31 -23.20
N ASN A 40 -16.49 -16.23 -22.29
CA ASN A 40 -15.76 -17.48 -22.17
C ASN A 40 -16.48 -18.64 -22.89
N THR A 41 -15.94 -19.03 -24.04
CA THR A 41 -16.36 -20.18 -24.87
C THR A 41 -15.37 -21.35 -24.77
N GLN A 42 -14.34 -21.24 -23.91
CA GLN A 42 -13.32 -22.26 -23.76
C GLN A 42 -13.78 -23.33 -22.77
N THR A 43 -13.68 -24.59 -23.17
CA THR A 43 -13.84 -25.73 -22.27
C THR A 43 -12.52 -26.01 -21.58
N TYR A 44 -12.50 -25.91 -20.26
CA TYR A 44 -11.30 -26.23 -19.47
C TYR A 44 -11.36 -27.69 -19.06
N GLU A 45 -10.23 -28.40 -19.15
CA GLU A 45 -10.11 -29.77 -18.67
C GLU A 45 -9.18 -29.82 -17.46
N PHE A 46 -9.41 -30.75 -16.53
CA PHE A 46 -8.51 -30.90 -15.38
C PHE A 46 -7.08 -31.23 -15.83
N MET A 47 -6.11 -30.38 -15.46
CA MET A 47 -4.69 -30.63 -15.72
C MET A 47 -3.98 -31.09 -14.44
N PRO A 48 -3.26 -32.22 -14.46
CA PRO A 48 -2.40 -32.63 -13.35
C PRO A 48 -1.35 -31.58 -13.03
N TRP A 49 -1.00 -31.42 -11.75
CA TRP A 49 -0.02 -30.44 -11.26
C TRP A 49 1.39 -30.55 -11.87
N THR A 50 1.69 -31.67 -12.55
CA THR A 50 2.97 -31.94 -13.22
C THR A 50 2.93 -31.70 -14.74
N ALA A 51 1.76 -31.44 -15.32
CA ALA A 51 1.57 -31.44 -16.77
C ALA A 51 2.16 -30.20 -17.49
N SER A 52 2.29 -29.06 -16.80
CA SER A 52 2.68 -27.78 -17.40
C SER A 52 3.29 -26.85 -16.34
N LYS A 53 3.57 -25.59 -16.70
CA LYS A 53 3.99 -24.55 -15.76
C LYS A 53 2.89 -24.32 -14.71
N LEU A 54 3.30 -24.11 -13.46
CA LEU A 54 2.40 -24.01 -12.30
C LEU A 54 1.35 -22.90 -12.43
N ASP A 55 1.69 -21.79 -13.06
CA ASP A 55 0.79 -20.67 -13.37
C ASP A 55 -0.33 -21.11 -14.33
N ALA A 56 0.01 -21.77 -15.43
CA ALA A 56 -0.95 -22.26 -16.41
C ALA A 56 -1.87 -23.34 -15.81
N VAL A 57 -1.32 -24.27 -15.03
CA VAL A 57 -2.12 -25.32 -14.37
C VAL A 57 -3.05 -24.72 -13.31
N ALA A 58 -2.57 -23.77 -12.51
CA ALA A 58 -3.39 -23.14 -11.47
C ALA A 58 -4.56 -22.35 -12.07
N VAL A 59 -4.31 -21.57 -13.13
CA VAL A 59 -5.35 -20.81 -13.83
C VAL A 59 -6.35 -21.75 -14.50
N ASN A 60 -5.88 -22.76 -15.22
CA ASN A 60 -6.74 -23.74 -15.89
C ASN A 60 -7.62 -24.50 -14.89
N ASN A 61 -7.04 -25.02 -13.82
CA ASN A 61 -7.81 -25.76 -12.81
C ASN A 61 -8.80 -24.86 -12.08
N PHE A 62 -8.49 -23.57 -11.86
CA PHE A 62 -9.44 -22.61 -11.32
C PHE A 62 -10.68 -22.47 -12.23
N TYR A 63 -10.47 -22.24 -13.53
CA TYR A 63 -11.58 -22.14 -14.49
C TYR A 63 -12.34 -23.45 -14.66
N TYR A 64 -11.66 -24.60 -14.59
CA TYR A 64 -12.30 -25.92 -14.57
C TYR A 64 -13.28 -26.05 -13.39
N TYR A 65 -12.87 -25.67 -12.18
CA TYR A 65 -13.79 -25.70 -11.03
C TYR A 65 -14.96 -24.74 -11.19
N VAL A 66 -14.74 -23.55 -11.75
CA VAL A 66 -15.84 -22.62 -12.07
C VAL A 66 -16.81 -23.27 -13.07
N GLN A 67 -16.30 -23.91 -14.12
CA GLN A 67 -17.12 -24.62 -15.11
C GLN A 67 -17.94 -25.74 -14.47
N CYS A 68 -17.34 -26.56 -13.59
CA CYS A 68 -18.09 -27.59 -12.86
C CYS A 68 -19.21 -27.00 -11.99
N ILE A 69 -19.01 -25.82 -11.38
CA ILE A 69 -20.06 -25.15 -10.60
C ILE A 69 -21.17 -24.66 -11.52
N ILE A 70 -20.83 -24.13 -12.71
CA ILE A 70 -21.81 -23.72 -13.73
C ILE A 70 -22.64 -24.92 -14.19
N GLU A 71 -22.00 -26.05 -14.51
CA GLU A 71 -22.68 -27.26 -14.97
C GLU A 71 -23.60 -27.85 -13.89
N ARG A 72 -23.20 -27.78 -12.62
CA ARG A 72 -23.95 -28.40 -11.51
C ARG A 72 -25.01 -27.51 -10.87
N TYR A 73 -24.79 -26.19 -10.80
CA TYR A 73 -25.64 -25.24 -10.07
C TYR A 73 -26.16 -24.08 -10.95
N GLY A 74 -25.74 -24.01 -12.21
CA GLY A 74 -26.12 -22.95 -13.15
C GLY A 74 -25.24 -21.70 -13.05
N SER A 75 -25.31 -20.85 -14.08
CA SER A 75 -24.48 -19.65 -14.19
C SER A 75 -24.75 -18.63 -13.07
N SER A 76 -25.99 -18.49 -12.60
CA SER A 76 -26.31 -17.55 -11.52
C SER A 76 -25.66 -17.93 -10.18
N ALA A 77 -25.67 -19.23 -9.83
CA ALA A 77 -25.07 -19.72 -8.60
C ALA A 77 -23.54 -19.67 -8.64
N ALA A 78 -22.93 -20.01 -9.78
CA ALA A 78 -21.49 -19.85 -9.98
C ALA A 78 -21.06 -18.39 -9.82
N LEU A 79 -21.77 -17.44 -10.44
CA LEU A 79 -21.49 -16.01 -10.28
C LEU A 79 -21.61 -15.57 -8.81
N ALA A 80 -22.67 -15.99 -8.11
CA ALA A 80 -22.85 -15.71 -6.70
C ALA A 80 -21.72 -16.28 -5.83
N SER A 81 -21.23 -17.49 -6.14
CA SER A 81 -20.12 -18.12 -5.41
C SER A 81 -18.80 -17.37 -5.57
N ILE A 82 -18.47 -16.91 -6.78
CA ILE A 82 -17.25 -16.13 -7.05
C ILE A 82 -17.38 -14.73 -6.43
N ALA A 83 -18.56 -14.11 -6.51
CA ALA A 83 -18.83 -12.83 -5.85
C ALA A 83 -18.68 -12.94 -4.32
N LEU A 84 -19.21 -14.01 -3.70
CA LEU A 84 -19.03 -14.29 -2.29
C LEU A 84 -17.54 -14.49 -1.95
N ALA A 85 -16.81 -15.25 -2.76
CA ALA A 85 -15.36 -15.43 -2.59
C ALA A 85 -14.61 -14.08 -2.67
N LEU A 86 -14.99 -13.20 -3.60
CA LEU A 86 -14.41 -11.85 -3.70
C LEU A 86 -14.71 -11.02 -2.45
N VAL A 87 -15.92 -11.07 -1.91
CA VAL A 87 -16.28 -10.38 -0.67
C VAL A 87 -15.43 -10.88 0.50
N VAL A 88 -15.32 -12.20 0.67
CA VAL A 88 -14.51 -12.82 1.74
C VAL A 88 -13.03 -12.45 1.59
N MET A 89 -12.47 -12.55 0.37
CA MET A 89 -11.08 -12.18 0.10
C MET A 89 -10.82 -10.70 0.35
N THR A 90 -11.76 -9.83 -0.03
CA THR A 90 -11.66 -8.38 0.22
C THR A 90 -11.75 -8.06 1.70
N ALA A 91 -12.60 -8.78 2.45
CA ALA A 91 -12.68 -8.67 3.90
C ALA A 91 -11.37 -9.11 4.57
N LEU A 92 -10.78 -10.25 4.16
CA LEU A 92 -9.50 -10.72 4.67
C LEU A 92 -8.34 -9.78 4.32
N LYS A 93 -8.32 -9.24 3.10
CA LYS A 93 -7.37 -8.21 2.66
C LYS A 93 -7.45 -6.99 3.58
N THR A 94 -8.66 -6.49 3.80
CA THR A 94 -8.90 -5.29 4.60
C THR A 94 -8.58 -5.53 6.08
N GLY A 95 -8.95 -6.70 6.61
CA GLY A 95 -8.58 -7.12 7.96
C GLY A 95 -7.07 -7.24 8.15
N SER A 96 -6.36 -7.81 7.17
CA SER A 96 -4.89 -7.90 7.21
C SER A 96 -4.23 -6.51 7.14
N ALA A 97 -4.73 -5.62 6.27
CA ALA A 97 -4.25 -4.24 6.19
C ALA A 97 -4.50 -3.46 7.49
N TYR A 98 -5.67 -3.67 8.11
CA TYR A 98 -5.99 -3.09 9.41
C TYR A 98 -5.05 -3.61 10.50
N MET A 99 -4.79 -4.92 10.51
CA MET A 99 -3.91 -5.54 11.50
C MET A 99 -2.46 -5.07 11.36
N SER A 100 -1.99 -4.90 10.12
CA SER A 100 -0.71 -4.23 9.82
C SER A 100 -0.67 -2.84 10.44
N ALA A 101 -1.68 -2.00 10.18
CA ALA A 101 -1.75 -0.66 10.75
C ALA A 101 -1.80 -0.69 12.29
N PHE A 102 -2.52 -1.63 12.89
CA PHE A 102 -2.59 -1.79 14.34
C PHE A 102 -1.21 -2.07 14.96
N PHE A 103 -0.44 -3.00 14.39
CA PHE A 103 0.91 -3.31 14.88
C PHE A 103 1.94 -2.21 14.61
N MET A 104 1.61 -1.24 13.75
CA MET A 104 2.43 -0.07 13.50
C MET A 104 2.28 1.02 14.59
N ILE A 105 1.13 1.08 15.27
CA ILE A 105 0.85 2.12 16.29
C ILE A 105 1.85 2.11 17.46
N PRO A 106 2.23 0.96 18.06
CA PRO A 106 3.22 0.94 19.14
C PRO A 106 4.60 1.43 18.69
N ILE A 107 5.00 1.14 17.45
CA ILE A 107 6.26 1.59 16.86
C ILE A 107 6.24 3.10 16.71
N ARG A 108 5.16 3.63 16.10
CA ARG A 108 4.93 5.05 15.89
C ARG A 108 4.96 5.83 17.21
N THR A 109 4.16 5.42 18.18
CA THR A 109 4.08 6.08 19.49
C THR A 109 5.38 5.97 20.29
N GLY A 110 6.11 4.86 20.15
CA GLY A 110 7.45 4.72 20.73
C GLY A 110 8.45 5.72 20.18
N ILE A 111 8.51 5.87 18.86
CA ILE A 111 9.40 6.82 18.18
C ILE A 111 9.05 8.25 18.55
N VAL A 112 7.76 8.62 18.56
CA VAL A 112 7.31 9.96 19.00
C VAL A 112 7.74 10.24 20.44
N ARG A 113 7.57 9.28 21.35
CA ARG A 113 8.00 9.42 22.74
C ARG A 113 9.50 9.72 22.83
N ASP A 114 10.32 9.01 22.06
CA ASP A 114 11.77 9.19 22.06
C ASP A 114 12.17 10.56 21.49
N ILE A 115 11.50 11.03 20.43
CA ILE A 115 11.70 12.37 19.85
C ILE A 115 11.35 13.45 20.89
N ARG A 116 10.18 13.34 21.54
CA ARG A 116 9.77 14.28 22.59
C ARG A 116 10.77 14.32 23.73
N ASN A 117 11.19 13.17 24.24
CA ASN A 117 12.15 13.09 25.34
C ASN A 117 13.49 13.75 24.97
N GLN A 118 13.99 13.54 23.74
CA GLN A 118 15.21 14.20 23.27
C GLN A 118 15.05 15.71 23.19
N ILE A 119 13.94 16.21 22.62
CA ILE A 119 13.65 17.64 22.52
C ILE A 119 13.54 18.27 23.92
N TYR A 120 12.76 17.66 24.82
CA TYR A 120 12.61 18.14 26.20
C TYR A 120 13.97 18.19 26.93
N SER A 121 14.77 17.12 26.83
CA SER A 121 16.10 17.09 27.46
C SER A 121 17.00 18.21 26.96
N LYS A 122 16.95 18.51 25.65
CA LYS A 122 17.76 19.57 25.05
C LYS A 122 17.31 20.95 25.53
N ILE A 123 16.00 21.19 25.60
CA ILE A 123 15.43 22.48 25.99
C ILE A 123 15.75 22.79 27.46
N VAL A 124 15.61 21.80 28.35
CA VAL A 124 15.94 21.98 29.77
C VAL A 124 17.44 22.24 29.98
N SER A 125 18.31 21.74 29.09
CA SER A 125 19.76 21.97 29.16
C SER A 125 20.23 23.34 28.64
N LEU A 126 19.35 24.16 28.05
CA LEU A 126 19.74 25.44 27.45
C LEU A 126 19.91 26.54 28.52
N PRO A 127 20.93 27.42 28.39
CA PRO A 127 21.15 28.52 29.32
C PRO A 127 20.04 29.58 29.25
N ILE A 128 19.74 30.22 30.39
CA ILE A 128 18.66 31.22 30.53
C ILE A 128 18.78 32.38 29.53
N ALA A 129 20.01 32.75 29.13
CA ALA A 129 20.27 33.78 28.11
C ALA A 129 19.62 33.48 26.75
N PHE A 130 19.46 32.20 26.39
CA PHE A 130 18.78 31.79 25.15
C PHE A 130 17.29 32.17 25.17
N PHE A 131 16.64 32.05 26.33
CA PHE A 131 15.24 32.41 26.53
C PHE A 131 15.00 33.92 26.76
N SER A 132 16.08 34.70 26.87
CA SER A 132 16.02 36.16 27.03
C SER A 132 16.17 36.92 25.71
N ASN A 133 16.84 36.33 24.71
CA ASN A 133 17.06 36.95 23.39
C ASN A 133 15.99 36.61 22.36
N GLU A 134 15.33 35.46 22.48
CA GLU A 134 14.20 35.06 21.63
C GLU A 134 12.87 35.47 22.26
N ARG A 135 11.91 35.94 21.45
CA ARG A 135 10.55 36.21 21.96
C ARG A 135 9.99 34.91 22.51
N LYS A 136 9.58 34.88 23.79
CA LYS A 136 9.01 33.68 24.44
C LYS A 136 7.92 32.98 23.62
N GLY A 137 7.18 33.75 22.79
CA GLY A 137 6.19 33.25 21.83
C GLY A 137 6.75 32.43 20.66
N ASP A 138 7.93 32.76 20.13
CA ASP A 138 8.56 32.00 19.03
C ASP A 138 9.06 30.64 19.51
N VAL A 139 9.60 30.56 20.73
CA VAL A 139 10.01 29.28 21.33
C VAL A 139 8.80 28.37 21.54
N MET A 140 7.67 28.91 22.00
CA MET A 140 6.42 28.16 22.16
C MET A 140 5.83 27.73 20.82
N ALA A 141 5.86 28.58 19.80
CA ALA A 141 5.38 28.27 18.46
C ALA A 141 6.20 27.13 17.83
N ARG A 142 7.53 27.16 17.94
CA ARG A 142 8.40 26.08 17.45
C ARG A 142 8.22 24.78 18.23
N MET A 143 8.05 24.85 19.56
CA MET A 143 7.82 23.65 20.38
C MET A 143 6.51 22.95 20.10
N SER A 144 5.44 23.70 19.80
CA SER A 144 4.11 23.13 19.60
C SER A 144 3.83 22.83 18.13
N GLY A 145 4.10 23.80 17.24
CA GLY A 145 3.83 23.70 15.81
C GLY A 145 4.85 22.81 15.11
N ASP A 146 6.12 23.23 15.06
CA ASP A 146 7.14 22.55 14.26
C ASP A 146 7.39 21.12 14.74
N VAL A 147 7.38 20.87 16.05
CA VAL A 147 7.56 19.52 16.59
C VAL A 147 6.42 18.60 16.17
N THR A 148 5.17 19.07 16.22
CA THR A 148 4.01 18.28 15.79
C THR A 148 4.03 18.02 14.29
N GLU A 149 4.44 19.01 13.49
CA GLU A 149 4.61 18.87 12.03
C GLU A 149 5.67 17.82 11.70
N VAL A 150 6.82 17.87 12.39
CA VAL A 150 7.91 16.90 12.24
C VAL A 150 7.45 15.51 12.70
N GLU A 151 6.75 15.40 13.82
CA GLU A 151 6.17 14.14 14.29
C GLU A 151 5.27 13.53 13.20
N ASN A 152 4.32 14.29 12.66
CA ASN A 152 3.41 13.83 11.62
C ASN A 152 4.12 13.41 10.34
N SER A 153 5.12 14.18 9.92
CA SER A 153 5.94 13.89 8.73
C SER A 153 6.76 12.62 8.90
N VAL A 154 7.39 12.43 10.06
CA VAL A 154 8.11 11.20 10.41
C VAL A 154 7.15 10.01 10.48
N MET A 155 5.97 10.16 11.07
CA MET A 155 4.96 9.09 11.13
C MET A 155 4.49 8.65 9.75
N SER A 156 4.23 9.61 8.87
CA SER A 156 3.79 9.35 7.50
C SER A 156 4.89 8.65 6.70
N SER A 157 6.13 9.13 6.84
CA SER A 157 7.29 8.54 6.19
C SER A 157 7.55 7.11 6.64
N LEU A 158 7.43 6.83 7.94
CA LEU A 158 7.58 5.48 8.48
C LEU A 158 6.53 4.52 7.92
N ASP A 159 5.25 4.92 7.83
CA ASP A 159 4.22 4.07 7.21
C ASP A 159 4.54 3.76 5.76
N MET A 160 4.88 4.78 4.99
CA MET A 160 5.22 4.62 3.58
C MET A 160 6.43 3.71 3.39
N MET A 161 7.44 3.83 4.26
CA MET A 161 8.68 3.06 4.17
C MET A 161 8.48 1.56 4.42
N PHE A 162 7.51 1.15 5.23
CA PHE A 162 7.21 -0.27 5.44
C PHE A 162 6.19 -0.79 4.44
N LYS A 163 5.11 -0.05 4.20
CA LYS A 163 3.99 -0.52 3.38
C LYS A 163 4.31 -0.53 1.88
N ASN A 164 4.87 0.56 1.36
CA ASN A 164 5.01 0.74 -0.09
C ASN A 164 6.05 -0.24 -0.69
N PRO A 165 7.24 -0.42 -0.11
CA PRO A 165 8.21 -1.38 -0.66
C PRO A 165 7.69 -2.81 -0.66
N ILE A 166 6.99 -3.25 0.40
CA ILE A 166 6.39 -4.59 0.45
C ILE A 166 5.38 -4.75 -0.68
N MET A 167 4.48 -3.78 -0.86
CA MET A 167 3.49 -3.82 -1.93
C MET A 167 4.14 -3.81 -3.32
N ILE A 168 5.16 -2.98 -3.53
CA ILE A 168 5.92 -2.92 -4.79
C ILE A 168 6.59 -4.26 -5.07
N ILE A 169 7.31 -4.84 -4.10
CA ILE A 169 8.01 -6.11 -4.26
C ILE A 169 7.03 -7.24 -4.56
N VAL A 170 5.93 -7.35 -3.82
CA VAL A 170 4.93 -8.40 -4.01
C VAL A 170 4.27 -8.27 -5.37
N CYS A 171 3.85 -7.06 -5.77
CA CYS A 171 3.26 -6.82 -7.09
C CYS A 171 4.25 -7.10 -8.22
N LEU A 172 5.48 -6.57 -8.17
CA LEU A 172 6.49 -6.80 -9.21
C LEU A 172 6.86 -8.27 -9.33
N THR A 173 7.04 -8.97 -8.20
CA THR A 173 7.34 -10.41 -8.21
C THR A 173 6.21 -11.18 -8.90
N MET A 174 4.96 -10.89 -8.56
CA MET A 174 3.81 -11.52 -9.21
C MET A 174 3.74 -11.21 -10.71
N MET A 175 3.97 -9.96 -11.10
CA MET A 175 3.96 -9.57 -12.51
C MET A 175 5.03 -10.31 -13.32
N ILE A 176 6.26 -10.42 -12.79
CA ILE A 176 7.35 -11.16 -13.43
C ILE A 176 7.00 -12.65 -13.57
N VAL A 177 6.40 -13.25 -12.53
CA VAL A 177 5.96 -14.65 -12.56
C VAL A 177 4.87 -14.88 -13.61
N LEU A 178 3.91 -13.95 -13.75
CA LEU A 178 2.82 -14.04 -14.73
C LEU A 178 3.30 -13.83 -16.17
N SER A 179 4.02 -12.74 -16.43
CA SER A 179 4.60 -12.45 -17.73
C SER A 179 5.74 -11.44 -17.60
N TRP A 180 6.96 -11.93 -17.77
CA TRP A 180 8.15 -11.08 -17.75
C TRP A 180 8.17 -10.07 -18.91
N GLN A 181 7.61 -10.41 -20.08
CA GLN A 181 7.58 -9.52 -21.25
C GLN A 181 6.67 -8.31 -21.02
N LEU A 182 5.45 -8.52 -20.53
CA LEU A 182 4.52 -7.43 -20.21
C LEU A 182 5.06 -6.58 -19.06
N THR A 183 5.70 -7.21 -18.08
CA THR A 183 6.32 -6.50 -16.95
C THR A 183 7.41 -5.55 -17.43
N LEU A 184 8.27 -6.00 -18.34
CA LEU A 184 9.37 -5.18 -18.87
C LEU A 184 8.84 -3.98 -19.65
N PHE A 185 7.76 -4.15 -20.41
CA PHE A 185 7.05 -3.05 -21.06
C PHE A 185 6.53 -2.03 -20.04
N VAL A 186 5.85 -2.47 -18.97
CA VAL A 186 5.35 -1.57 -17.91
C VAL A 186 6.49 -0.86 -17.17
N LEU A 187 7.61 -1.54 -16.95
CA LEU A 187 8.78 -0.99 -16.27
C LEU A 187 9.45 0.13 -17.08
N ILE A 188 9.34 0.10 -18.42
CA ILE A 188 9.76 1.21 -19.29
C ILE A 188 8.69 2.30 -19.34
N LEU A 189 7.41 1.94 -19.34
CA LEU A 189 6.30 2.89 -19.40
C LEU A 189 6.18 3.75 -18.12
N LEU A 190 6.38 3.15 -16.95
CA LEU A 190 6.33 3.82 -15.65
C LEU A 190 7.27 5.05 -15.53
N PRO A 191 8.57 4.97 -15.85
CA PRO A 191 9.45 6.14 -15.78
C PRO A 191 9.09 7.19 -16.82
N VAL A 192 8.57 6.83 -18.00
CA VAL A 192 8.07 7.79 -18.99
C VAL A 192 6.86 8.55 -18.43
N ALA A 193 5.87 7.82 -17.90
CA ALA A 193 4.70 8.41 -17.25
C ALA A 193 5.09 9.26 -16.04
N GLY A 194 6.03 8.77 -15.23
CA GLY A 194 6.59 9.48 -14.08
C GLY A 194 7.34 10.76 -14.45
N ALA A 195 8.08 10.76 -15.56
CA ALA A 195 8.75 11.95 -16.07
C ALA A 195 7.74 13.01 -16.54
N ILE A 196 6.69 12.60 -17.25
CA ILE A 196 5.61 13.49 -17.70
C ILE A 196 4.86 14.07 -16.49
N MET A 197 4.41 13.21 -15.57
CA MET A 197 3.74 13.64 -14.33
C MET A 197 4.64 14.53 -13.48
N GLY A 198 5.93 14.21 -13.36
CA GLY A 198 6.90 15.01 -12.64
C GLY A 198 7.10 16.40 -13.26
N GLY A 199 7.10 16.49 -14.59
CA GLY A 199 7.11 17.76 -15.32
C GLY A 199 5.88 18.60 -15.03
N VAL A 200 4.69 18.00 -15.12
CA VAL A 200 3.40 18.67 -14.81
C VAL A 200 3.35 19.11 -13.34
N GLY A 201 3.77 18.24 -12.42
CA GLY A 201 3.79 18.51 -10.98
C GLY A 201 4.73 19.65 -10.61
N LYS A 202 5.93 19.71 -11.20
CA LYS A 202 6.86 20.85 -11.02
C LYS A 202 6.24 22.15 -11.51
N ARG A 203 5.53 22.11 -12.65
CA ARG A 203 4.85 23.29 -13.20
C ARG A 203 3.73 23.77 -12.28
N LEU A 204 2.88 22.86 -11.79
CA LEU A 204 1.81 23.18 -10.84
C LEU A 204 2.37 23.76 -9.53
N LYS A 205 3.43 23.17 -8.98
CA LYS A 205 4.08 23.68 -7.76
C LYS A 205 4.62 25.09 -7.94
N ARG A 206 5.25 25.39 -9.09
CA ARG A 206 5.73 26.75 -9.40
C ARG A 206 4.59 27.76 -9.48
N VAL A 207 3.47 27.39 -10.11
CA VAL A 207 2.28 28.27 -10.21
C VAL A 207 1.64 28.50 -8.84
N SER A 208 1.50 27.44 -8.02
CA SER A 208 0.94 27.54 -6.67
C SER A 208 1.78 28.44 -5.76
N LEU A 209 3.12 28.33 -5.81
CA LEU A 209 4.02 29.21 -5.07
C LEU A 209 3.94 30.68 -5.53
N ALA A 210 3.82 30.91 -6.84
CA ALA A 210 3.65 32.26 -7.37
C ALA A 210 2.33 32.90 -6.89
N GLY A 211 1.24 32.11 -6.86
CA GLY A 211 -0.03 32.54 -6.29
C GLY A 211 0.06 32.84 -4.80
N GLN A 212 0.66 31.94 -4.01
CA GLN A 212 0.80 32.13 -2.56
C GLN A 212 1.59 33.39 -2.20
N ASN A 213 2.61 33.76 -3.00
CA ASN A 213 3.35 35.01 -2.83
C ASN A 213 2.52 36.27 -3.14
N GLN A 214 1.55 36.21 -4.06
CA GLN A 214 0.66 37.35 -4.35
C GLN A 214 -0.33 37.60 -3.21
N TRP A 215 -0.77 36.55 -2.52
CA TRP A 215 -1.68 36.65 -1.37
C TRP A 215 -1.00 37.23 -0.12
N GLY A 216 0.33 37.14 -0.01
CA GLY A 216 1.09 37.77 1.07
C GLY A 216 1.42 39.25 0.84
N VAL A 217 1.13 39.78 -0.36
CA VAL A 217 1.39 41.18 -0.74
C VAL A 217 0.10 42.02 -0.70
N LEU A 218 -1.08 41.39 -0.72
CA LEU A 218 -2.41 42.01 -0.53
C LEU A 218 -2.79 42.02 0.97
#